data_AF-A0A7V9M793-F1
#
_entry.id   AF-A0A7V9M793-F1
#
_cell.length_a   1.000
_cell.length_b   1.000
_cell.length_c   1.000
_cell.angle_alpha   90.00
_cell.angle_beta   90.00
_cell.angle_gamma   90.00
#
_symmetry.space_group_name_H-M   'P 1'
#
loop_
_entity.id
_entity.type
_entity.pdbx_description
1 polymer ?
#
loop_
_entity_poly.entity_id
_entity_poly.type
_entity_poly.pdbx_seq_one_letter_code
_entity_poly.pdbx_strand_id
1 'polypeptide(L)'
;MHLRSITMKGFKSFPDRTRLEFAEGVSVIVGPNGSGKSNVTDAVLWALGEQSPLAVRGQTMQDVIFSGAPGVAQRAAAEVEVVIDDSGFELGADF
;
A
#
# COMPACT_ATOMS: atom_id res chain seq x y z
N MET A 1 17.86 -6.66 3.49
CA MET A 1 16.45 -6.29 3.67
C MET A 1 16.01 -5.36 2.53
N HIS A 2 15.02 -5.75 1.72
CA HIS A 2 14.37 -4.87 0.73
C HIS A 2 12.87 -5.18 0.62
N LEU A 3 12.08 -4.21 0.15
CA LEU A 3 10.66 -4.44 -0.17
C LEU A 3 10.58 -5.37 -1.39
N ARG A 4 10.00 -6.57 -1.25
CA ARG A 4 9.85 -7.54 -2.34
C ARG A 4 8.56 -7.34 -3.11
N SER A 5 7.46 -7.12 -2.38
CA SER A 5 6.16 -6.87 -3.02
C SER A 5 5.19 -6.13 -2.12
N ILE A 6 4.26 -5.42 -2.75
CA ILE A 6 3.05 -4.86 -2.12
C ILE A 6 1.84 -5.42 -2.84
N THR A 7 0.90 -6.02 -2.11
CA THR A 7 -0.43 -6.36 -2.62
C THR A 7 -1.46 -5.43 -2.01
N MET A 8 -2.32 -4.81 -2.82
CA MET A 8 -3.42 -3.94 -2.37
C MET A 8 -4.75 -4.46 -2.91
N LYS A 9 -5.81 -4.41 -2.11
CA LYS A 9 -7.18 -4.73 -2.54
C LYS A 9 -8.18 -3.90 -1.76
N GLY A 10 -9.08 -3.21 -2.47
CA GLY A 10 -10.03 -2.28 -1.86
C GLY A 10 -9.39 -1.10 -1.15
N PHE A 11 -8.09 -0.86 -1.34
CA PHE A 11 -7.34 0.19 -0.69
C PHE A 11 -7.30 1.43 -1.58
N LYS A 12 -7.96 2.51 -1.16
CA LYS A 12 -8.02 3.78 -1.88
C LYS A 12 -8.30 3.55 -3.37
N SER A 13 -7.44 4.06 -4.27
CA SER A 13 -7.60 3.91 -5.73
C SER A 13 -7.41 2.49 -6.28
N PHE A 14 -7.22 1.46 -5.45
CA PHE A 14 -7.03 0.07 -5.86
C PHE A 14 -8.27 -0.77 -5.49
N PRO A 15 -9.35 -0.72 -6.30
CA PRO A 15 -10.60 -1.44 -5.99
C PRO A 15 -10.45 -2.96 -6.05
N ASP A 16 -9.58 -3.44 -6.92
CA ASP A 16 -9.31 -4.84 -7.16
C ASP A 16 -7.89 -5.20 -6.73
N ARG A 17 -7.58 -6.50 -6.70
CA ARG A 17 -6.27 -6.97 -6.24
C ARG A 17 -5.18 -6.55 -7.22
N THR A 18 -4.25 -5.73 -6.76
CA THR A 18 -3.07 -5.31 -7.52
C THR A 18 -1.82 -5.68 -6.74
N ARG A 19 -0.91 -6.41 -7.39
CA ARG A 19 0.39 -6.78 -6.84
C ARG A 19 1.50 -6.05 -7.58
N LEU A 20 2.34 -5.34 -6.84
CA LEU A 20 3.56 -4.72 -7.34
C LEU A 20 4.74 -5.53 -6.83
N GLU A 21 5.62 -5.93 -7.74
CA GLU A 21 6.87 -6.62 -7.43
C GLU A 21 8.03 -5.67 -7.62
N PHE A 22 8.98 -5.72 -6.68
CA PHE A 22 10.11 -4.81 -6.63
C PHE A 22 11.38 -5.65 -6.67
N ALA A 23 12.33 -5.23 -7.51
CA ALA A 23 13.68 -5.77 -7.51
C ALA A 23 14.57 -4.94 -6.60
N GLU A 24 15.73 -5.48 -6.26
CA GLU A 24 16.80 -4.71 -5.62
C GLU A 24 17.22 -3.51 -6.48
N GLY A 25 17.67 -2.45 -5.82
CA GLY A 25 18.04 -1.19 -6.47
C GLY A 25 16.91 -0.16 -6.45
N VAL A 26 16.67 0.50 -7.59
CA VAL A 26 15.74 1.63 -7.68
C VAL A 26 14.51 1.25 -8.48
N SER A 27 13.35 1.32 -7.83
CA SER A 27 12.04 1.17 -8.48
C SER A 27 11.37 2.53 -8.64
N VAL A 28 10.74 2.78 -9.80
CA VAL A 28 10.11 4.06 -10.12
C VAL A 28 8.64 3.85 -10.44
N ILE A 29 7.75 4.55 -9.74
CA ILE A 29 6.29 4.50 -9.95
C ILE A 29 5.87 5.78 -10.68
N VAL A 30 5.34 5.63 -11.90
CA VAL A 30 4.93 6.74 -12.78
C VAL A 30 3.48 6.64 -13.22
N GLY A 31 2.91 7.74 -13.71
CA GLY A 31 1.52 7.81 -14.17
C GLY A 31 0.89 9.21 -14.01
N PRO A 32 -0.26 9.47 -14.67
CA PRO A 32 -0.95 10.76 -14.63
C PRO A 32 -1.35 11.21 -13.21
N ASN A 33 -1.55 12.50 -12.99
CA ASN A 33 -2.08 12.99 -11.71
C ASN A 33 -3.44 12.35 -11.39
N GLY A 34 -3.65 11.98 -10.13
CA GLY A 34 -4.83 11.25 -9.69
C GLY A 34 -4.83 9.73 -9.96
N SER A 35 -3.83 9.17 -10.66
CA SER A 35 -3.79 7.74 -11.00
C SER A 35 -3.47 6.79 -9.82
N GLY A 36 -3.38 7.29 -8.59
CA GLY A 36 -3.13 6.46 -7.41
C GLY A 36 -1.67 6.18 -7.06
N LYS A 37 -0.69 6.76 -7.77
CA LYS A 37 0.76 6.52 -7.51
C LYS A 37 1.13 6.67 -6.03
N SER A 38 0.78 7.79 -5.43
CA SER A 38 1.16 8.08 -4.05
C SER A 38 0.41 7.19 -3.05
N ASN A 39 -0.73 6.59 -3.44
CA ASN A 39 -1.43 5.63 -2.59
C ASN A 39 -0.61 4.35 -2.38
N VAL A 40 0.38 4.05 -3.24
CA VAL A 40 1.34 2.96 -2.98
C VAL A 40 2.17 3.26 -1.74
N THR A 41 2.63 4.50 -1.56
CA THR A 41 3.36 4.92 -0.35
C THR A 41 2.46 4.86 0.89
N ASP A 42 1.20 5.32 0.77
CA ASP A 42 0.24 5.24 1.87
C ASP A 42 -0.04 3.78 2.27
N ALA A 43 -0.10 2.87 1.31
CA ALA A 43 -0.30 1.45 1.55
C ALA A 43 0.85 0.86 2.38
N VAL A 44 2.11 1.21 2.06
CA VAL A 44 3.27 0.80 2.86
C VAL A 44 3.18 1.32 4.29
N LEU A 45 2.94 2.62 4.48
CA LEU A 45 2.84 3.21 5.81
C LEU A 45 1.73 2.55 6.63
N TRP A 46 0.55 2.36 6.02
CA TRP A 46 -0.59 1.74 6.67
C TRP A 46 -0.33 0.30 7.06
N ALA A 47 0.27 -0.50 6.17
CA ALA A 47 0.61 -1.89 6.44
C ALA A 47 1.68 -2.05 7.54
N LEU A 48 2.56 -1.07 7.70
CA LEU A 48 3.57 -1.03 8.77
C LEU A 48 3.00 -0.51 10.11
N GLY A 49 1.68 -0.30 10.20
CA GLY A 49 1.00 0.02 11.45
C GLY A 49 0.74 1.50 11.68
N GLU A 50 0.86 2.36 10.66
CA GLU A 50 0.46 3.76 10.78
C GLU A 50 -1.04 3.86 11.13
N GLN A 51 -1.33 4.59 12.23
CA GLN A 51 -2.68 4.74 12.77
C GLN A 51 -3.27 6.14 12.57
N SER A 52 -2.45 7.11 12.16
CA SER A 52 -2.89 8.47 11.86
C SER A 52 -3.51 8.53 10.47
N PRO A 53 -4.81 8.88 10.34
CA PRO A 53 -5.43 9.05 9.03
C PRO A 53 -4.73 10.14 8.21
N LEU A 54 -4.23 11.19 8.86
CA LEU A 54 -3.51 12.28 8.20
C LEU A 54 -2.18 11.81 7.58
N ALA A 55 -1.46 10.91 8.24
CA ALA A 55 -0.19 10.38 7.75
C ALA A 55 -0.38 9.55 6.48
N VAL A 56 -1.50 8.82 6.40
CA VAL A 56 -1.95 8.14 5.18
C VAL A 56 -2.84 9.03 4.31
N ARG A 57 -2.86 10.36 4.48
CA ARG A 57 -3.58 11.32 3.62
C ARG A 57 -5.09 11.04 3.48
N GLY A 58 -5.73 10.62 4.56
CA GLY A 58 -7.18 10.58 4.77
C GLY A 58 -7.60 11.57 5.86
N GLN A 59 -8.91 11.77 6.01
CA GLN A 59 -9.54 12.48 7.13
C GLN A 59 -9.92 11.52 8.24
N THR A 60 -10.38 10.32 7.88
CA THR A 60 -10.71 9.23 8.81
C THR A 60 -10.02 7.95 8.40
N MET A 61 -9.90 6.99 9.32
CA MET A 61 -9.36 5.67 8.97
C MET A 61 -10.25 4.88 8.00
N GLN A 62 -11.52 5.25 7.83
CA GLN A 62 -12.39 4.65 6.81
C GLN A 62 -11.99 5.06 5.39
N ASP A 63 -11.29 6.18 5.23
CA ASP A 63 -10.90 6.72 3.92
C ASP A 63 -9.80 5.88 3.23
N VAL A 64 -9.24 4.88 3.93
CA VAL A 64 -8.36 3.88 3.32
C VAL A 64 -9.15 2.89 2.46
N ILE A 65 -10.46 2.76 2.68
CA ILE A 65 -11.35 1.88 1.92
C ILE A 65 -11.77 2.58 0.62
N PHE A 66 -11.72 1.86 -0.49
CA PHE A 66 -12.17 2.38 -1.79
C PHE A 66 -13.63 2.84 -1.73
N SER A 67 -13.84 4.13 -1.95
CA SER A 67 -15.13 4.81 -1.86
C SER A 67 -15.97 4.75 -3.15
N GLY A 68 -15.55 4.00 -4.16
CA GLY A 68 -16.24 3.94 -5.46
C GLY A 68 -15.72 4.92 -6.50
N ALA A 69 -16.06 4.65 -7.76
CA ALA A 69 -15.79 5.49 -8.92
C ALA A 69 -16.90 5.28 -9.96
N PRO A 70 -17.02 6.12 -11.02
CA PRO A 70 -18.00 5.89 -12.08
C PRO A 70 -17.89 4.47 -12.65
N GLY A 71 -18.97 3.68 -12.54
CA GLY A 71 -19.01 2.29 -13.00
C GLY A 71 -18.34 1.27 -12.06
N VAL A 72 -17.80 1.66 -10.91
CA VAL A 72 -17.14 0.77 -9.93
C VAL A 72 -17.67 1.01 -8.53
N ALA A 73 -18.36 0.02 -7.96
CA ALA A 73 -18.92 0.11 -6.61
C ALA A 73 -17.83 0.22 -5.53
N GLN A 74 -18.14 0.89 -4.41
CA GLN A 74 -17.28 0.92 -3.22
C GLN A 74 -16.97 -0.49 -2.69
N ARG A 75 -15.89 -0.63 -1.89
CA ARG A 75 -15.56 -1.89 -1.21
C ARG A 75 -15.96 -1.82 0.26
N ALA A 76 -16.23 -2.97 0.86
CA ALA A 76 -16.57 -3.08 2.28
C ALA A 76 -15.33 -3.08 3.18
N ALA A 77 -14.15 -3.36 2.63
CA ALA A 77 -12.89 -3.46 3.35
C ALA A 77 -11.71 -3.15 2.42
N ALA A 78 -10.58 -2.81 3.05
CA ALA A 78 -9.28 -2.67 2.41
C ALA A 78 -8.29 -3.66 3.02
N GLU A 79 -7.38 -4.16 2.19
CA GLU A 79 -6.29 -5.05 2.59
C GLU A 79 -5.02 -4.57 1.90
N VAL A 80 -3.92 -4.53 2.67
CA VAL A 80 -2.58 -4.30 2.16
C VAL A 80 -1.65 -5.36 2.76
N GLU A 81 -0.90 -6.01 1.90
CA GLU A 81 0.14 -6.98 2.25
C GLU A 81 1.48 -6.42 1.81
N VAL A 82 2.44 -6.35 2.72
CA VAL A 82 3.82 -5.95 2.44
C VAL A 82 4.72 -7.16 2.69
N VAL A 83 5.46 -7.58 1.68
CA VAL A 83 6.46 -8.64 1.80
C VAL A 83 7.83 -8.00 1.73
N ILE A 84 8.61 -8.18 2.80
CA ILE A 84 9.99 -7.75 2.88
C ILE A 84 10.86 -8.98 2.70
N ASP A 85 11.81 -8.90 1.77
CA ASP A 85 12.87 -9.91 1.67
C ASP A 85 13.96 -9.57 2.69
N ASP A 86 14.23 -10.52 3.57
CA ASP A 86 15.23 -10.41 4.63
C ASP A 86 16.34 -11.45 4.50
N SER A 87 16.53 -12.08 3.33
CA SER A 87 17.55 -13.11 3.13
C SER A 87 19.02 -12.67 3.36
N GLY A 88 19.27 -11.42 3.76
CA GLY A 88 20.58 -10.86 4.06
C GLY A 88 20.71 -10.19 5.44
N PHE A 89 19.69 -10.27 6.31
CA PHE A 89 19.75 -9.77 7.68
C PHE A 89 18.98 -10.76 8.58
N GLU A 90 19.46 -11.01 9.80
CA GLU A 90 18.65 -11.73 10.79
C GLU A 90 17.78 -10.68 11.50
N LEU A 91 16.51 -10.55 11.11
CA LEU A 91 15.49 -9.94 11.99
C LEU A 91 15.37 -10.79 13.27
N GLY A 92 16.27 -10.58 14.24
CA GLY A 92 16.25 -11.33 15.51
C GLY A 92 17.48 -11.31 16.41
N ALA A 93 18.54 -10.54 16.12
CA ALA A 93 19.76 -10.59 16.96
C ALA A 93 19.72 -9.77 18.27
N ASP A 94 18.67 -8.98 18.53
CA ASP A 94 18.55 -8.17 19.76
C ASP A 94 17.15 -8.30 20.40
N PHE A 95 16.88 -9.44 21.03
CA PHE A 95 15.94 -9.60 22.15
C PHE A 95 16.45 -10.65 23.14
#